data_AF-A0A378VKF3-F1
#
_entry.id   AF-A0A378VKF3-F1
#
_cell.length_a   1.000
_cell.length_b   1.000
_cell.length_c   1.000
_cell.angle_alpha   90.00
_cell.angle_beta   90.00
_cell.angle_gamma   90.00
#
_symmetry.space_group_name_H-M   'P 1'
#
loop_
_entity.id
_entity.type
_entity.pdbx_description
1 polymer ?
#
loop_
_entity_poly.entity_id
_entity_poly.type
_entity_poly.pdbx_seq_one_letter_code
_entity_poly.pdbx_strand_id
1 'polypeptide(L)'
;MFKDASSTCFLISSRTGRLIKPTGSKYDAHHIQPLENNGGNIWQNITPARYPDWIDNMFERIKNSSIIVNNFDEYSLCQEKNLFFKLPDSDFLELEKHIQIPYDLFCFWKEIGYGFLTVNESGSIRSESDNRIMDPLSILDILVGESEQVSSNFVIEPYQVPFFERFSEYFICFDRRNLNKPKQPVYWIWDMENPLADSIESFIYKLFENPDFLNEI
;
A
#
# COMPACT_ATOMS: atom_id res chain seq x y z
N MET A 1 37.17 -30.04 4.96
CA MET A 1 36.61 -29.32 6.13
C MET A 1 37.66 -28.32 6.57
N PHE A 2 37.48 -27.05 6.24
CA PHE A 2 38.44 -26.00 6.60
C PHE A 2 37.86 -25.21 7.79
N LYS A 3 38.67 -25.03 8.83
CA LYS A 3 38.34 -24.26 10.04
C LYS A 3 39.13 -22.95 10.01
N ASP A 4 38.46 -21.85 10.31
CA ASP A 4 39.11 -20.60 10.72
C ASP A 4 38.76 -20.33 12.20
N ALA A 5 39.56 -19.47 12.85
CA ALA A 5 39.74 -19.29 14.29
C ALA A 5 38.57 -18.62 15.04
N SER A 6 37.38 -18.55 14.47
CA SER A 6 36.15 -18.25 15.20
C SER A 6 35.22 -19.45 15.01
N SER A 7 34.84 -20.09 16.12
CA SER A 7 34.19 -21.40 16.22
C SER A 7 32.76 -21.48 15.64
N THR A 8 32.54 -20.97 14.44
CA THR A 8 31.25 -20.98 13.74
C THR A 8 31.36 -22.01 12.62
N CYS A 9 30.68 -23.15 12.79
CA CYS A 9 30.67 -24.22 11.80
C CYS A 9 29.70 -23.84 10.69
N PHE A 10 30.21 -23.55 9.49
CA PHE A 10 29.38 -23.26 8.33
C PHE A 10 29.13 -24.52 7.51
N LEU A 11 27.87 -24.79 7.17
CA LEU A 11 27.50 -25.84 6.23
C LEU A 11 27.64 -25.28 4.80
N ILE A 12 28.28 -26.03 3.90
CA ILE A 12 28.44 -25.63 2.50
C ILE A 12 27.68 -26.64 1.65
N SER A 13 26.82 -26.15 0.75
CA SER A 13 26.09 -27.00 -0.20
C SER A 13 27.07 -27.69 -1.13
N SER A 14 27.04 -29.02 -1.15
CA SER A 14 27.87 -29.85 -2.04
C SER A 14 27.52 -29.68 -3.52
N ARG A 15 26.35 -29.13 -3.84
CA ARG A 15 25.87 -28.96 -5.23
C ARG A 15 26.21 -27.59 -5.81
N THR A 16 26.19 -26.53 -5.00
CA THR A 16 26.39 -25.15 -5.48
C THR A 16 27.63 -24.48 -4.91
N GLY A 17 28.30 -25.11 -3.93
CA GLY A 17 29.47 -24.55 -3.24
C GLY A 17 29.15 -23.35 -2.33
N ARG A 18 27.87 -23.00 -2.14
CA ARG A 18 27.45 -21.84 -1.36
C ARG A 18 27.24 -22.18 0.12
N LEU A 19 27.47 -21.18 0.97
CA LEU A 19 27.26 -21.24 2.42
C LEU A 19 25.76 -21.35 2.73
N ILE A 20 25.39 -22.36 3.51
CA ILE A 20 24.02 -22.59 4.00
C ILE A 20 23.88 -21.85 5.33
N LYS A 21 22.91 -20.93 5.41
CA LYS A 21 22.66 -20.14 6.62
C LYS A 21 21.85 -20.95 7.66
N PRO A 22 22.09 -20.75 8.97
CA PRO A 22 21.29 -21.35 10.04
C PRO A 22 19.84 -20.85 10.07
N THR A 23 18.92 -21.69 10.55
CA THR A 23 17.51 -21.36 10.79
C THR A 23 17.39 -20.18 11.77
N GLY A 24 16.64 -19.12 11.39
CA GLY A 24 16.47 -17.89 12.18
C GLY A 24 17.31 -16.68 11.70
N SER A 25 18.10 -16.83 10.64
CA SER A 25 18.80 -15.71 10.01
C SER A 25 17.81 -14.81 9.24
N LYS A 26 17.92 -13.47 9.35
CA LYS A 26 17.05 -12.52 8.65
C LYS A 26 17.00 -12.79 7.12
N TYR A 27 15.77 -12.83 6.60
CA TYR A 27 15.44 -13.27 5.25
C TYR A 27 15.68 -12.22 4.20
N ASP A 28 15.80 -12.72 2.97
CA ASP A 28 15.81 -11.84 1.85
C ASP A 28 15.27 -12.46 0.54
N ALA A 29 14.43 -11.72 -0.19
CA ALA A 29 13.24 -12.25 -0.88
C ALA A 29 13.34 -12.45 -2.40
N HIS A 30 14.54 -12.57 -2.99
CA HIS A 30 14.66 -12.77 -4.43
C HIS A 30 15.44 -14.08 -4.73
N HIS A 31 14.92 -14.91 -5.64
CA HIS A 31 15.32 -16.30 -6.02
C HIS A 31 14.54 -17.44 -5.37
N ILE A 32 13.30 -17.62 -5.84
CA ILE A 32 12.55 -18.86 -5.67
C ILE A 32 12.94 -19.81 -6.81
N GLN A 33 13.46 -20.99 -6.50
CA GLN A 33 13.47 -22.13 -7.41
C GLN A 33 12.81 -23.34 -6.72
N PRO A 34 11.88 -24.05 -7.38
CA PRO A 34 11.29 -25.25 -6.82
C PRO A 34 12.31 -26.40 -6.79
N LEU A 35 12.37 -27.12 -5.66
CA LEU A 35 13.12 -28.38 -5.57
C LEU A 35 12.13 -29.53 -5.76
N GLU A 36 12.33 -30.32 -6.82
CA GLU A 36 11.69 -31.62 -6.97
C GLU A 36 12.33 -32.59 -5.97
N ASN A 37 11.72 -32.78 -4.81
CA ASN A 37 11.92 -33.98 -3.99
C ASN A 37 10.65 -34.18 -3.14
N ASN A 38 9.98 -35.31 -3.37
CA ASN A 38 8.70 -35.74 -2.77
C ASN A 38 8.73 -35.84 -1.23
N GLY A 39 8.75 -34.71 -0.53
CA GLY A 39 8.65 -34.67 0.92
C GLY A 39 8.71 -33.25 1.44
N GLY A 40 7.55 -32.58 1.49
CA GLY A 40 7.35 -31.26 2.08
C GLY A 40 8.11 -30.14 1.36
N ASN A 41 7.40 -29.28 0.64
CA ASN A 41 8.00 -28.08 0.02
C ASN A 41 8.57 -27.16 1.11
N ILE A 42 9.86 -27.31 1.42
CA ILE A 42 10.62 -26.36 2.23
C ILE A 42 11.29 -25.36 1.30
N TRP A 43 10.65 -24.20 1.17
CA TRP A 43 11.07 -23.06 0.37
C TRP A 43 12.39 -22.47 0.89
N GLN A 44 13.41 -22.33 0.03
CA GLN A 44 14.68 -21.67 0.39
C GLN A 44 15.08 -20.67 -0.70
N ASN A 45 15.25 -19.40 -0.31
CA ASN A 45 15.47 -18.24 -1.19
C ASN A 45 16.98 -17.92 -1.34
N ILE A 46 17.47 -17.59 -2.54
CA ILE A 46 18.92 -17.61 -2.90
C ILE A 46 19.56 -16.24 -3.26
N THR A 47 18.92 -15.08 -3.05
CA THR A 47 19.62 -13.77 -2.98
C THR A 47 18.97 -12.71 -2.09
N PRO A 48 19.72 -11.67 -1.72
CA PRO A 48 19.22 -10.57 -0.92
C PRO A 48 18.52 -9.41 -1.70
N ALA A 49 17.23 -9.18 -1.46
CA ALA A 49 16.45 -7.94 -1.64
C ALA A 49 16.91 -6.78 -0.73
N ARG A 50 16.99 -5.61 -1.33
CA ARG A 50 17.75 -4.50 -0.79
C ARG A 50 17.16 -3.86 0.48
N TYR A 51 15.88 -4.07 0.83
CA TYR A 51 15.22 -3.52 2.03
C TYR A 51 14.00 -4.35 2.50
N PRO A 52 14.19 -5.46 3.24
CA PRO A 52 13.08 -6.29 3.73
C PRO A 52 12.33 -5.68 4.93
N ASP A 53 13.02 -4.93 5.79
CA ASP A 53 12.49 -4.47 7.09
C ASP A 53 11.60 -3.21 7.00
N TRP A 54 11.35 -2.66 5.80
CA TRP A 54 10.64 -1.37 5.64
C TRP A 54 9.17 -1.53 5.26
N ILE A 55 8.82 -2.60 4.53
CA ILE A 55 7.46 -2.80 4.00
C ILE A 55 6.48 -3.19 5.11
N ASP A 56 6.86 -4.13 5.97
CA ASP A 56 6.07 -4.49 7.17
C ASP A 56 6.06 -3.36 8.21
N ASN A 57 7.02 -2.43 8.14
CA ASN A 57 7.13 -1.32 9.08
C ASN A 57 6.22 -0.15 8.69
N MET A 58 5.82 0.00 7.42
CA MET A 58 5.00 1.13 7.01
C MET A 58 3.54 0.97 7.46
N PHE A 59 2.89 -0.18 7.22
CA PHE A 59 1.54 -0.38 7.75
C PHE A 59 1.51 -0.32 9.27
N GLU A 60 2.53 -0.87 9.94
CA GLU A 60 2.68 -0.72 11.38
C GLU A 60 2.90 0.75 11.80
N ARG A 61 3.67 1.53 11.05
CA ARG A 61 3.81 2.98 11.29
C ARG A 61 2.48 3.71 11.13
N ILE A 62 1.71 3.42 10.08
CA ILE A 62 0.37 3.97 9.88
C ILE A 62 -0.51 3.58 11.07
N LYS A 63 -0.59 2.30 11.44
CA LYS A 63 -1.38 1.84 12.60
C LYS A 63 -0.96 2.56 13.88
N ASN A 64 0.34 2.74 14.12
CA ASN A 64 0.86 3.38 15.33
C ASN A 64 0.63 4.90 15.35
N SER A 65 0.57 5.55 14.19
CA SER A 65 0.31 6.99 14.07
C SER A 65 -1.18 7.34 13.89
N SER A 66 -2.03 6.32 13.73
CA SER A 66 -3.45 6.49 13.40
C SER A 66 -4.38 6.00 14.50
N ILE A 67 -5.63 6.43 14.42
CA ILE A 67 -6.76 5.86 15.13
C ILE A 67 -7.53 5.02 14.10
N ILE A 68 -7.70 3.73 14.38
CA ILE A 68 -8.47 2.82 13.53
C ILE A 68 -9.69 2.35 14.34
N VAL A 69 -10.88 2.66 13.85
CA VAL A 69 -12.15 2.36 14.53
C VAL A 69 -13.04 1.45 13.68
N ASN A 70 -13.96 0.74 14.34
CA ASN A 70 -14.93 -0.11 13.66
C ASN A 70 -16.23 0.65 13.35
N ASN A 71 -16.54 1.70 14.11
CA ASN A 71 -17.73 2.53 13.92
C ASN A 71 -17.46 3.99 14.29
N PHE A 72 -18.18 4.92 13.66
CA PHE A 72 -18.10 6.38 13.91
C PHE A 72 -18.40 6.77 15.36
N ASP A 73 -19.27 6.02 16.05
CA ASP A 73 -19.66 6.30 17.43
C ASP A 73 -18.53 6.07 18.45
N GLU A 74 -17.45 5.39 18.06
CA GLU A 74 -16.31 5.10 18.93
C GLU A 74 -15.30 6.25 19.01
N TYR A 75 -15.49 7.31 18.22
CA TYR A 75 -14.51 8.39 18.10
C TYR A 75 -14.82 9.59 19.00
N SER A 76 -13.87 9.93 19.87
CA SER A 76 -13.82 11.21 20.59
C SER A 76 -12.78 12.12 19.91
N LEU A 77 -13.17 13.38 19.66
CA LEU A 77 -12.51 14.44 18.87
C LEU A 77 -11.01 14.70 19.21
N CYS A 78 -10.13 13.74 18.95
CA CYS A 78 -8.69 13.92 19.10
C CYS A 78 -8.09 14.23 17.73
N GLN A 79 -8.17 15.51 17.35
CA GLN A 79 -7.95 16.07 16.01
C GLN A 79 -6.47 16.07 15.52
N GLU A 80 -5.59 15.27 16.11
CA GLU A 80 -4.14 15.28 15.85
C GLU A 80 -3.62 13.98 15.23
N LYS A 81 -4.51 13.03 14.89
CA LYS A 81 -4.12 11.73 14.32
C LYS A 81 -4.89 11.40 13.06
N ASN A 82 -4.23 10.65 12.18
CA ASN A 82 -4.89 10.01 11.03
C ASN A 82 -6.05 9.14 11.54
N LEU A 83 -7.16 9.14 10.83
CA LEU A 83 -8.36 8.43 11.22
C LEU A 83 -8.76 7.45 10.12
N PHE A 84 -8.90 6.17 10.46
CA PHE A 84 -9.33 5.13 9.54
C PHE A 84 -10.50 4.33 10.09
N PHE A 85 -11.34 3.87 9.17
CA PHE A 85 -12.51 3.05 9.43
C PHE A 85 -12.35 1.72 8.71
N LYS A 86 -12.65 0.64 9.43
CA LYS A 86 -12.70 -0.70 8.83
C LYS A 86 -13.84 -0.81 7.82
N LEU A 87 -13.55 -1.52 6.74
CA LEU A 87 -14.49 -1.77 5.65
C LEU A 87 -15.01 -3.21 5.73
N PRO A 88 -16.32 -3.44 5.56
CA PRO A 88 -16.87 -4.77 5.40
C PRO A 88 -16.52 -5.36 4.03
N ASP A 89 -16.46 -6.69 3.95
CA ASP A 89 -16.12 -7.37 2.69
C ASP A 89 -17.14 -7.14 1.56
N SER A 90 -18.38 -6.78 1.91
CA SER A 90 -19.44 -6.43 0.95
C SER A 90 -19.07 -5.27 0.05
N ASP A 91 -18.31 -4.29 0.57
CA ASP A 91 -17.99 -3.07 -0.17
C ASP A 91 -17.00 -3.37 -1.29
N PHE A 92 -16.03 -4.28 -1.04
CA PHE A 92 -15.12 -4.76 -2.06
C PHE A 92 -15.87 -5.56 -3.13
N LEU A 93 -16.77 -6.45 -2.72
CA LEU A 93 -17.56 -7.27 -3.63
C LEU A 93 -18.46 -6.41 -4.53
N GLU A 94 -18.98 -5.30 -4.02
CA GLU A 94 -19.77 -4.37 -4.83
C GLU A 94 -18.89 -3.71 -5.91
N LEU A 95 -17.75 -3.14 -5.53
CA LEU A 95 -16.83 -2.52 -6.47
C LEU A 95 -16.27 -3.52 -7.51
N GLU A 96 -16.01 -4.76 -7.10
CA GLU A 96 -15.51 -5.84 -7.97
C GLU A 96 -16.48 -6.23 -9.10
N LYS A 97 -17.79 -5.92 -8.98
CA LYS A 97 -18.75 -6.10 -10.08
C LYS A 97 -18.46 -5.16 -11.26
N HIS A 98 -17.78 -4.04 -11.02
CA HIS A 98 -17.55 -2.98 -12.00
C HIS A 98 -16.09 -2.92 -12.47
N ILE A 99 -15.13 -3.16 -11.57
CA ILE A 99 -13.71 -3.08 -11.88
C ILE A 99 -12.93 -4.23 -11.23
N GLN A 100 -11.78 -4.58 -11.80
CA GLN A 100 -10.78 -5.34 -11.06
C GLN A 100 -10.02 -4.38 -10.13
N ILE A 101 -10.12 -4.59 -8.83
CA ILE A 101 -9.47 -3.73 -7.82
C ILE A 101 -7.94 -3.90 -7.90
N PRO A 102 -7.15 -2.80 -7.91
CA PRO A 102 -5.71 -2.88 -7.75
C PRO A 102 -5.33 -3.64 -6.48
N TYR A 103 -4.53 -4.71 -6.62
CA TYR A 103 -4.20 -5.59 -5.51
C TYR A 103 -3.59 -4.86 -4.30
N ASP A 104 -2.73 -3.88 -4.55
CA ASP A 104 -2.08 -3.06 -3.52
C ASP A 104 -3.11 -2.23 -2.71
N LEU A 105 -4.11 -1.67 -3.39
CA LEU A 105 -5.22 -0.95 -2.77
C LEU A 105 -6.12 -1.88 -1.95
N PHE A 106 -6.42 -3.07 -2.47
CA PHE A 106 -7.19 -4.07 -1.74
C PHE A 106 -6.48 -4.48 -0.43
N CYS A 107 -5.16 -4.71 -0.49
CA CYS A 107 -4.36 -5.03 0.69
C CYS A 107 -4.39 -3.88 1.72
N PHE A 108 -4.22 -2.64 1.24
CA PHE A 108 -4.33 -1.44 2.08
C PHE A 108 -5.67 -1.39 2.83
N TRP A 109 -6.79 -1.54 2.13
CA TRP A 109 -8.11 -1.48 2.76
C TRP A 109 -8.36 -2.61 3.75
N LYS A 110 -7.94 -3.84 3.44
CA LYS A 110 -8.07 -4.97 4.36
C LYS A 110 -7.27 -4.73 5.65
N GLU A 111 -6.07 -4.20 5.51
CA GLU A 111 -5.16 -4.03 6.64
C GLU A 111 -5.42 -2.77 7.47
N ILE A 112 -5.71 -1.65 6.81
CA ILE A 112 -5.89 -0.33 7.42
C ILE A 112 -7.37 0.05 7.38
N GLY A 113 -7.92 0.26 6.19
CA GLY A 113 -9.28 0.75 5.97
C GLY A 113 -9.31 1.98 5.06
N TYR A 114 -10.42 2.69 5.03
CA TYR A 114 -10.51 4.01 4.38
C TYR A 114 -10.45 5.11 5.45
N GLY A 115 -10.15 6.34 5.06
CA GLY A 115 -10.19 7.44 6.02
C GLY A 115 -9.30 8.60 5.64
N PHE A 116 -8.87 9.35 6.64
CA PHE A 116 -8.32 10.68 6.51
C PHE A 116 -6.92 10.76 7.09
N LEU A 117 -5.99 11.28 6.30
CA LEU A 117 -4.64 11.58 6.74
C LEU A 117 -4.59 13.01 7.27
N THR A 118 -4.16 13.17 8.52
CA THR A 118 -3.79 14.48 9.07
C THR A 118 -2.36 14.80 8.64
N VAL A 119 -2.22 15.68 7.66
CA VAL A 119 -0.91 16.08 7.10
C VAL A 119 -0.64 17.53 7.51
N ASN A 120 -0.13 17.73 8.73
CA ASN A 120 0.29 19.04 9.24
C ASN A 120 1.17 18.91 10.51
N GLU A 121 2.39 19.49 10.50
CA GLU A 121 3.25 19.62 11.70
C GLU A 121 2.77 20.70 12.70
N SER A 122 1.96 21.65 12.25
CA SER A 122 1.57 22.85 13.01
C SER A 122 0.31 22.69 13.88
N GLY A 123 -0.26 21.49 13.99
CA GLY A 123 -1.40 21.21 14.88
C GLY A 123 -2.66 22.03 14.57
N SER A 124 -2.72 22.69 13.42
CA SER A 124 -3.94 23.37 12.97
C SER A 124 -4.85 22.34 12.32
N ILE A 125 -6.08 22.31 12.84
CA ILE A 125 -7.21 21.50 12.39
C ILE A 125 -7.37 21.73 10.88
N ARG A 126 -6.86 20.82 10.05
CA ARG A 126 -7.25 20.78 8.64
C ARG A 126 -8.64 20.16 8.58
N SER A 127 -9.49 20.73 7.74
CA SER A 127 -10.79 20.13 7.42
C SER A 127 -10.54 18.71 6.97
N GLU A 128 -11.40 17.80 7.42
CA GLU A 128 -11.40 16.38 7.08
C GLU A 128 -11.48 16.12 5.57
N SER A 129 -11.60 17.16 4.72
CA SER A 129 -11.85 17.08 3.29
C SER A 129 -10.63 16.88 2.39
N ASP A 130 -9.39 17.13 2.87
CA ASP A 130 -8.31 17.45 1.91
C ASP A 130 -7.22 16.36 1.73
N ASN A 131 -7.31 15.21 2.42
CA ASN A 131 -6.40 14.07 2.25
C ASN A 131 -7.09 12.76 2.66
N ARG A 132 -7.98 12.27 1.80
CA ARG A 132 -8.81 11.11 2.07
C ARG A 132 -8.37 9.92 1.23
N ILE A 133 -8.09 8.79 1.87
CA ILE A 133 -8.11 7.47 1.23
C ILE A 133 -9.58 7.06 1.11
N MET A 134 -10.06 6.97 -0.13
CA MET A 134 -11.46 6.74 -0.44
C MET A 134 -11.88 5.30 -0.12
N ASP A 135 -13.14 5.11 0.25
CA ASP A 135 -13.76 3.79 0.37
C ASP A 135 -14.22 3.27 -1.01
N PRO A 136 -14.46 1.95 -1.15
CA PRO A 136 -14.87 1.34 -2.40
C PRO A 136 -16.16 1.91 -3.02
N LEU A 137 -17.12 2.32 -2.20
CA LEU A 137 -18.42 2.80 -2.68
C LEU A 137 -18.31 4.23 -3.23
N SER A 138 -17.55 5.10 -2.55
CA SER A 138 -17.25 6.44 -3.09
C SER A 138 -16.50 6.39 -4.42
N ILE A 139 -15.60 5.41 -4.58
CA ILE A 139 -14.92 5.17 -5.86
C ILE A 139 -15.93 4.71 -6.91
N LEU A 140 -16.82 3.78 -6.55
CA LEU A 140 -17.88 3.31 -7.45
C LEU A 140 -18.74 4.48 -7.94
N ASP A 141 -19.23 5.32 -7.05
CA ASP A 141 -20.07 6.48 -7.36
C ASP A 141 -19.39 7.41 -8.38
N ILE A 142 -18.08 7.65 -8.25
CA ILE A 142 -17.32 8.44 -9.23
C ILE A 142 -17.25 7.72 -10.57
N LEU A 143 -16.96 6.42 -10.57
CA LEU A 143 -16.80 5.64 -11.81
C LEU A 143 -18.10 5.51 -12.60
N VAL A 144 -19.26 5.50 -11.92
CA VAL A 144 -20.58 5.45 -12.58
C VAL A 144 -21.18 6.84 -12.85
N GLY A 145 -20.52 7.91 -12.40
CA GLY A 145 -20.99 9.29 -12.57
C GLY A 145 -22.17 9.67 -11.68
N GLU A 146 -22.33 8.99 -10.54
CA GLU A 146 -23.37 9.23 -9.53
C GLU A 146 -22.83 10.01 -8.31
N SER A 147 -21.53 10.27 -8.26
CA SER A 147 -20.91 11.00 -7.16
C SER A 147 -21.33 12.47 -7.12
N GLU A 148 -21.86 12.91 -5.97
CA GLU A 148 -22.15 14.31 -5.69
C GLU A 148 -20.88 15.14 -5.41
N GLN A 149 -19.71 14.49 -5.29
CA GLN A 149 -18.43 15.13 -4.94
C GLN A 149 -17.72 15.75 -6.15
N VAL A 150 -18.14 15.38 -7.37
CA VAL A 150 -17.56 15.83 -8.63
C VAL A 150 -18.62 16.56 -9.46
N SER A 151 -18.19 17.49 -10.30
CA SER A 151 -19.10 18.18 -11.22
C SER A 151 -19.70 17.21 -12.23
N SER A 152 -20.90 17.51 -12.73
CA SER A 152 -21.58 16.70 -13.76
C SER A 152 -20.80 16.61 -15.07
N ASN A 153 -19.82 17.48 -15.29
CA ASN A 153 -18.95 17.50 -16.46
C ASN A 153 -17.55 16.92 -16.19
N PHE A 154 -17.28 16.47 -14.97
CA PHE A 154 -16.06 15.77 -14.65
C PHE A 154 -16.06 14.41 -15.35
N VAL A 155 -14.96 14.11 -16.04
CA VAL A 155 -14.79 12.84 -16.76
C VAL A 155 -13.59 12.13 -16.15
N ILE A 156 -13.83 10.95 -15.61
CA ILE A 156 -12.78 10.02 -15.24
C ILE A 156 -12.58 9.01 -16.36
N GLU A 157 -11.34 8.77 -16.75
CA GLU A 157 -11.07 7.82 -17.81
C GLU A 157 -11.38 6.40 -17.35
N PRO A 158 -11.92 5.52 -18.22
CA PRO A 158 -12.30 4.18 -17.82
C PRO A 158 -11.16 3.38 -17.21
N TYR A 159 -9.90 3.69 -17.48
CA TYR A 159 -8.76 2.95 -16.92
C TYR A 159 -8.22 3.52 -15.60
N GLN A 160 -8.75 4.64 -15.14
CA GLN A 160 -8.34 5.28 -13.88
C GLN A 160 -9.18 4.74 -12.73
N VAL A 161 -8.51 4.45 -11.62
CA VAL A 161 -9.18 4.11 -10.35
C VAL A 161 -8.74 5.16 -9.32
N PRO A 162 -9.59 6.16 -9.02
CA PRO A 162 -9.26 7.17 -8.02
C PRO A 162 -9.26 6.47 -6.66
N PHE A 163 -8.25 6.71 -5.83
CA PHE A 163 -8.20 6.11 -4.49
C PHE A 163 -7.85 7.11 -3.40
N PHE A 164 -7.25 8.24 -3.78
CA PHE A 164 -6.90 9.32 -2.87
C PHE A 164 -7.50 10.62 -3.36
N GLU A 165 -8.28 11.25 -2.51
CA GLU A 165 -8.91 12.55 -2.73
C GLU A 165 -8.14 13.61 -1.95
N ARG A 166 -7.58 14.58 -2.68
CA ARG A 166 -6.92 15.73 -2.08
C ARG A 166 -7.83 16.96 -2.00
N PHE A 167 -8.67 17.13 -3.01
CA PHE A 167 -9.69 18.16 -3.10
C PHE A 167 -10.73 17.68 -4.11
N SER A 168 -11.88 18.34 -4.19
CA SER A 168 -12.91 18.01 -5.18
C SER A 168 -12.30 17.97 -6.58
N GLU A 169 -12.40 16.81 -7.26
CA GLU A 169 -11.84 16.49 -8.60
C GLU A 169 -10.31 16.32 -8.68
N TYR A 170 -9.60 16.46 -7.57
CA TYR A 170 -8.14 16.36 -7.47
C TYR A 170 -7.77 15.00 -6.88
N PHE A 171 -7.65 14.00 -7.77
CA PHE A 171 -7.43 12.61 -7.38
C PHE A 171 -6.03 12.09 -7.71
N ILE A 172 -5.60 11.13 -6.89
CA ILE A 172 -4.52 10.21 -7.22
C ILE A 172 -5.15 8.89 -7.63
N CYS A 173 -4.66 8.35 -8.74
CA CYS A 173 -5.25 7.22 -9.43
C CYS A 173 -4.27 6.05 -9.55
N PHE A 174 -4.81 4.84 -9.51
CA PHE A 174 -4.17 3.68 -10.13
C PHE A 174 -4.49 3.63 -11.62
N ASP A 175 -3.59 3.01 -12.38
CA ASP A 175 -3.82 2.62 -13.77
C ASP A 175 -4.19 1.14 -13.87
N ARG A 176 -5.45 0.85 -14.21
CA ARG A 176 -5.93 -0.54 -14.31
C ARG A 176 -5.58 -1.24 -15.63
N ARG A 177 -4.82 -0.60 -16.53
CA ARG A 177 -4.31 -1.26 -17.75
C ARG A 177 -3.27 -2.34 -17.43
N ASN A 178 -2.63 -2.30 -16.25
CA ASN A 178 -1.53 -3.20 -15.87
C ASN A 178 -1.60 -3.72 -14.43
N LEU A 179 -2.71 -4.39 -14.07
CA LEU A 179 -3.00 -4.83 -12.70
C LEU A 179 -2.18 -6.05 -12.19
N ASN A 180 -1.38 -6.70 -13.04
CA ASN A 180 -0.73 -7.98 -12.71
C ASN A 180 0.51 -7.84 -11.80
N LYS A 181 0.69 -6.71 -11.14
CA LYS A 181 1.85 -6.44 -10.28
C LYS A 181 1.41 -6.31 -8.82
N PRO A 182 2.14 -6.93 -7.86
CA PRO A 182 1.86 -6.78 -6.43
C PRO A 182 1.93 -5.34 -5.94
N LYS A 183 2.82 -4.54 -6.53
CA LYS A 183 2.97 -3.10 -6.29
C LYS A 183 2.71 -2.37 -7.59
N GLN A 184 1.83 -1.38 -7.54
CA GLN A 184 1.42 -0.63 -8.73
C GLN A 184 1.68 0.85 -8.52
N PRO A 185 2.27 1.53 -9.53
CA PRO A 185 2.47 2.95 -9.45
C PRO A 185 1.13 3.69 -9.32
N VAL A 186 1.21 4.85 -8.70
CA VAL A 186 0.08 5.76 -8.54
C VAL A 186 0.41 7.08 -9.22
N TYR A 187 -0.62 7.70 -9.77
CA TYR A 187 -0.50 8.78 -10.75
C TYR A 187 -1.36 9.96 -10.35
N TRP A 188 -0.96 11.14 -10.81
CA TRP A 188 -1.85 12.28 -10.82
C TRP A 188 -2.97 12.03 -11.83
N ILE A 189 -4.22 12.39 -11.53
CA ILE A 189 -5.34 12.11 -12.42
C ILE A 189 -5.17 12.68 -13.84
N TRP A 190 -4.46 13.80 -14.00
CA TRP A 190 -4.19 14.39 -15.32
C TRP A 190 -2.81 14.02 -15.90
N ASP A 191 -2.02 13.21 -15.20
CA ASP A 191 -0.71 12.73 -15.67
C ASP A 191 -0.53 11.24 -15.35
N MET A 192 -0.98 10.41 -16.28
CA MET A 192 -0.87 8.94 -16.22
C MET A 192 0.44 8.41 -16.85
N GLU A 193 1.34 9.31 -17.27
CA GLU A 193 2.64 8.95 -17.87
C GLU A 193 3.77 9.06 -16.84
N ASN A 194 3.69 10.02 -15.91
CA ASN A 194 4.68 10.23 -14.86
C ASN A 194 4.14 9.78 -13.48
N PRO A 195 4.57 8.63 -12.95
CA PRO A 195 4.09 8.16 -11.66
C PRO A 195 4.58 9.04 -10.51
N LEU A 196 3.68 9.33 -9.58
CA LEU A 196 4.01 10.05 -8.34
C LEU A 196 4.75 9.15 -7.35
N ALA A 197 4.45 7.86 -7.35
CA ALA A 197 5.15 6.84 -6.58
C ALA A 197 4.96 5.46 -7.22
N ASP A 198 5.82 4.51 -6.84
CA ASP A 198 5.81 3.15 -7.38
C ASP A 198 4.79 2.21 -6.69
N SER A 199 4.17 2.66 -5.61
CA SER A 199 3.15 1.95 -4.83
C SER A 199 2.32 2.91 -3.97
N ILE A 200 1.16 2.46 -3.47
CA ILE A 200 0.38 3.22 -2.47
C ILE A 200 1.18 3.48 -1.20
N GLU A 201 1.96 2.49 -0.78
CA GLU A 201 2.87 2.59 0.35
C GLU A 201 3.90 3.72 0.13
N SER A 202 4.58 3.74 -1.02
CA SER A 202 5.59 4.75 -1.28
C SER A 202 4.96 6.14 -1.41
N PHE A 203 3.73 6.22 -1.88
CA PHE A 203 2.97 7.47 -1.95
C PHE A 203 2.64 8.01 -0.56
N ILE A 204 2.09 7.17 0.33
CA ILE A 204 1.76 7.58 1.71
C ILE A 204 3.03 7.96 2.47
N TYR A 205 4.13 7.25 2.26
CA TYR A 205 5.42 7.62 2.85
C TYR A 205 5.88 9.02 2.40
N LYS A 206 5.77 9.34 1.10
CA LYS A 206 6.08 10.68 0.59
C LYS A 206 5.18 11.75 1.23
N LEU A 207 3.90 11.45 1.45
CA LEU A 207 2.98 12.37 2.15
C LEU A 207 3.42 12.63 3.59
N PHE A 208 3.91 11.62 4.30
CA PHE A 208 4.39 11.79 5.66
C PHE A 208 5.72 12.54 5.75
N GLU A 209 6.63 12.33 4.80
CA GLU A 209 7.92 13.03 4.76
C GLU A 209 7.77 14.49 4.31
N ASN A 210 6.88 14.77 3.36
CA ASN A 210 6.58 16.12 2.90
C ASN A 210 5.06 16.27 2.65
N PRO A 211 4.29 16.73 3.65
CA PRO A 211 2.85 16.95 3.54
C PRO A 211 2.40 17.80 2.34
N ASP A 212 3.28 18.67 1.86
CA ASP A 212 2.98 19.66 0.83
C ASP A 212 3.54 19.28 -0.54
N PHE A 213 4.13 18.09 -0.74
CA PHE A 213 4.74 17.73 -2.04
C PHE A 213 3.75 17.76 -3.21
N LEU A 214 2.47 17.50 -2.92
CA LEU A 214 1.41 17.58 -3.92
C LEU A 214 1.13 19.04 -4.36
N ASN A 215 1.52 20.07 -3.58
CA ASN A 215 1.39 21.49 -3.98
C ASN A 215 2.38 21.89 -5.08
N GLU A 216 3.41 21.08 -5.30
CA GLU A 216 4.49 21.36 -6.25
C GLU A 216 4.22 20.75 -7.65
N ILE A 217 3.05 20.12 -7.83
CA ILE A 217 2.63 19.38 -9.02
C ILE A 217 1.60 20.18 -9.81
#